data_AF-A0A8K1D847-F1
#
_entry.id   AF-A0A8K1D847-F1
#
_cell.length_a   1.000
_cell.length_b   1.000
_cell.length_c   1.000
_cell.angle_alpha   90.00
_cell.angle_beta   90.00
_cell.angle_gamma   90.00
#
_symmetry.space_group_name_H-M   'P 1'
#
loop_
_entity.id
_entity.type
_entity.pdbx_description
1 polymer ?
#
loop_
_entity_poly.entity_id
_entity_poly.type
_entity_poly.pdbx_seq_one_letter_code
_entity_poly.pdbx_strand_id
1 'polypeptide(L)' 'MHIPEYSQIVSPLYLVTRKKNDFHWGPEQQQAFAQIKQEIAHVVALGPVRTGPDVKNVLYSIAGSHNLS' A
#
# COMPACT_ATOMS: atom_id res chain seq x y z
N MET A 1 -1.85 -12.93 3.63
CA MET A 1 -1.55 -12.12 2.44
C MET A 1 -0.05 -12.20 2.21
N HIS A 2 0.39 -12.79 1.10
CA HIS A 2 1.82 -12.92 0.75
C HIS A 2 2.06 -12.15 -0.54
N ILE A 3 2.78 -11.04 -0.45
CA ILE A 3 3.26 -10.28 -1.60
C ILE A 3 4.70 -10.76 -1.85
N PRO A 4 4.99 -11.38 -3.00
CA PRO A 4 6.36 -11.79 -3.32
C PRO A 4 7.27 -10.57 -3.34
N GLU A 5 8.52 -10.75 -2.89
CA GLU A 5 9.55 -9.70 -2.93
C GLU A 5 9.18 -8.40 -2.19
N TYR A 6 8.24 -8.46 -1.25
CA TYR A 6 7.75 -7.29 -0.51
C TYR A 6 8.88 -6.39 0.01
N SER A 7 9.90 -6.99 0.64
CA SER A 7 11.08 -6.27 1.17
C SER A 7 11.86 -5.53 0.08
N GLN A 8 11.96 -6.09 -1.13
CA GLN A 8 12.63 -5.45 -2.25
C GLN A 8 11.82 -4.26 -2.75
N ILE A 9 10.50 -4.41 -2.85
CA ILE A 9 9.59 -3.36 -3.33
C ILE A 9 9.52 -2.20 -2.32
N VAL A 10 9.54 -2.46 -1.01
CA VAL A 10 9.45 -1.40 0.00
C VAL A 10 10.80 -0.73 0.32
N SER A 11 11.92 -1.34 -0.05
CA SER A 11 13.26 -0.82 0.28
C SER A 11 13.51 0.61 -0.23
N PRO A 12 13.16 0.97 -1.49
CA PRO A 12 13.30 2.35 -1.96
C PRO A 12 12.46 3.36 -1.17
N LEU A 13 11.31 2.94 -0.64
CA LEU A 13 10.41 3.78 0.17
C LEU A 13 10.88 3.92 1.63
N TYR A 14 11.60 2.93 2.15
CA TYR A 14 12.17 3.01 3.49
C TYR A 14 13.17 4.16 3.61
N LEU A 15 13.94 4.42 2.54
CA LEU A 15 14.93 5.50 2.52
C LEU A 15 14.31 6.90 2.66
N VAL A 16 13.09 7.11 2.15
CA VAL A 16 12.38 8.40 2.22
C VAL A 16 11.52 8.56 3.48
N THR A 17 11.24 7.47 4.20
CA THR A 17 10.48 7.49 5.46
C THR A 17 11.37 7.45 6.70
N ARG A 18 12.68 7.22 6.53
CA ARG A 18 13.66 7.19 7.62
C ARG A 18 13.90 8.58 8.21
N LYS A 19 13.88 8.66 9.54
CA LYS A 19 14.19 9.89 10.29
C LYS A 19 15.62 10.39 9.98
N LYS A 20 15.79 11.72 9.90
CA LYS A 20 17.04 12.43 9.57
C LYS A 20 17.56 12.28 8.14
N ASN A 21 16.77 11.70 7.23
CA ASN A 21 17.05 11.77 5.81
C ASN A 21 16.28 12.94 5.19
N ASP A 22 16.91 13.64 4.28
CA ASP A 22 16.23 14.61 3.43
C ASP A 22 15.30 13.87 2.46
N PHE A 23 14.07 14.37 2.33
CA PHE A 23 13.08 13.77 1.48
C PHE A 23 13.44 14.02 0.00
N HIS A 24 13.85 12.97 -0.69
CA HIS A 24 14.15 12.98 -2.11
C HIS A 24 13.26 11.97 -2.82
N TRP A 25 12.42 12.46 -3.74
CA TRP A 25 11.51 11.62 -4.50
C TRP A 25 12.06 11.35 -5.89
N GLY A 26 12.80 10.26 -6.04
CA GLY A 26 13.43 9.87 -7.29
C GLY A 26 12.61 8.87 -8.11
N PRO A 27 13.11 8.49 -9.31
CA PRO A 27 12.47 7.49 -10.17
C PRO A 27 12.26 6.14 -9.49
N GLU A 28 13.21 5.69 -8.67
CA GLU A 28 13.12 4.41 -7.94
C GLU A 28 11.99 4.41 -6.92
N GLN A 29 11.80 5.53 -6.20
CA GLN A 29 10.70 5.68 -5.24
C GLN A 29 9.35 5.72 -5.94
N GLN A 30 9.26 6.45 -7.06
CA GLN A 30 8.04 6.54 -7.85
C GLN A 30 7.64 5.17 -8.42
N GLN A 31 8.61 4.41 -8.93
CA GLN A 31 8.39 3.06 -9.44
C GLN A 31 7.93 2.11 -8.34
N ALA A 32 8.63 2.09 -7.20
CA ALA A 32 8.25 1.28 -6.05
C ALA A 32 6.82 1.61 -5.57
N PHE A 33 6.47 2.90 -5.50
CA PHE A 33 5.13 3.32 -5.10
C PHE A 33 4.05 2.91 -6.11
N ALA A 34 4.33 2.99 -7.41
CA ALA A 34 3.42 2.51 -8.44
C ALA A 34 3.19 1.00 -8.34
N GLN A 35 4.26 0.23 -8.13
CA GLN A 35 4.19 -1.22 -7.98
C GLN A 35 3.36 -1.65 -6.77
N ILE A 36 3.53 -0.99 -5.61
CA ILE A 36 2.72 -1.28 -4.42
C ILE A 36 1.23 -1.02 -4.66
N LYS A 37 0.87 0.08 -5.32
CA LYS A 37 -0.53 0.36 -5.65
C LYS A 37 -1.12 -0.74 -6.53
N GLN A 38 -0.36 -1.23 -7.51
CA GLN A 38 -0.80 -2.29 -8.39
C GLN A 38 -0.95 -3.63 -7.65
N GLU A 39 0.00 -4.01 -6.80
CA GLU A 39 -0.09 -5.22 -5.98
C GLU A 39 -1.28 -5.19 -5.01
N ILE A 40 -1.52 -4.05 -4.37
CA ILE A 40 -2.71 -3.86 -3.53
C ILE A 40 -3.98 -3.98 -4.36
N ALA A 41 -4.04 -3.34 -5.53
CA ALA A 41 -5.20 -3.44 -6.41
C ALA A 41 -5.46 -4.89 -6.84
N HIS A 42 -4.42 -5.66 -7.16
CA HIS A 42 -4.56 -7.07 -7.52
C HIS A 42 -5.06 -7.93 -6.34
N VAL A 43 -4.54 -7.73 -5.13
CA VAL A 43 -4.98 -8.48 -3.95
C VAL A 43 -6.39 -8.09 -3.51
N VAL A 44 -6.75 -6.80 -3.60
CA VAL A 44 -8.09 -6.31 -3.28
C VAL A 44 -9.11 -6.72 -4.35
N ALA A 45 -8.68 -6.91 -5.61
CA ALA A 45 -9.53 -7.39 -6.70
C ALA A 45 -9.84 -8.89 -6.64
N LEU A 46 -9.42 -9.63 -5.60
CA LEU A 46 -9.77 -11.05 -5.40
C LEU A 46 -11.27 -11.25 -5.11
N GLY A 47 -12.09 -11.14 -6.16
CA GLY A 47 -13.42 -11.71 -6.31
C GLY A 47 -14.58 -11.02 -5.58
N PRO A 48 -15.85 -11.27 -6.01
CA PRO A 48 -17.02 -10.85 -5.26
C PRO A 48 -16.93 -11.41 -3.84
N VAL A 49 -17.21 -10.56 -2.84
CA VAL A 49 -17.33 -10.96 -1.44
C VAL A 49 -18.16 -12.24 -1.36
N ARG A 50 -17.54 -13.35 -0.96
CA ARG A 50 -18.26 -14.58 -0.67
C ARG A 50 -19.05 -14.37 0.62
N THR A 51 -20.34 -14.06 0.50
CA THR A 51 -21.26 -14.01 1.64
C THR A 51 -21.63 -15.43 2.04
N GLY A 52 -20.72 -16.12 2.74
CA GLY A 52 -21.00 -17.38 3.43
C GLY A 52 -21.15 -17.12 4.94
N PRO A 53 -21.94 -17.93 5.68
CA PRO A 53 -22.13 -17.77 7.13
C PRO A 53 -20.84 -17.68 7.97
N ASP A 54 -19.72 -18.18 7.43
CA ASP A 54 -18.40 -18.21 8.08
C ASP A 54 -17.42 -17.11 7.63
N VAL A 55 -17.81 -16.18 6.74
CA VAL A 55 -16.89 -15.13 6.25
C VAL A 55 -17.02 -13.87 7.09
N LYS A 56 -16.04 -13.66 8.00
CA LYS A 56 -15.92 -12.43 8.80
C LYS A 56 -15.22 -11.33 7.99
N ASN A 57 -16.00 -10.49 7.30
CA ASN A 57 -15.49 -9.25 6.72
C ASN A 57 -15.36 -8.17 7.79
N VAL A 58 -14.16 -7.63 8.00
CA VAL A 58 -13.90 -6.52 8.91
C VAL A 58 -13.60 -5.26 8.08
N LEU A 59 -14.45 -4.24 8.18
CA LEU A 59 -14.27 -2.95 7.50
C LEU A 59 -13.60 -1.96 8.47
N TYR A 60 -12.51 -1.32 8.02
CA TYR A 60 -11.87 -0.21 8.71
C TYR A 60 -12.16 1.09 7.96
N SER A 61 -12.67 2.10 8.66
CA SER A 61 -12.88 3.45 8.12
C SER A 61 -12.05 4.47 8.90
N ILE A 62 -11.33 5.33 8.19
CA ILE A 62 -10.52 6.41 8.77
C ILE A 62 -10.95 7.69 8.07
N ALA A 63 -11.43 8.67 8.83
CA ALA A 63 -11.76 10.00 8.31
C ALA A 63 -10.49 10.87 8.31
N GLY A 64 -9.93 11.11 7.12
CA GLY A 64 -8.84 12.08 6.93
C GLY A 64 -9.40 13.46 6.66
N SER A 65 -9.05 14.47 7.46
CA SER A 65 -9.36 15.86 7.15
C SER A 65 -8.54 16.30 5.92
N HIS A 66 -9.19 16.49 4.78
CA HIS A 66 -8.59 17.13 3.61
C HIS A 66 -8.44 18.63 3.89
N ASN A 67 -7.30 19.06 4.44
CA ASN A 67 -6.91 20.47 4.38
C ASN A 67 -6.27 20.72 3.02
N LEU A 68 -7.12 20.93 2.01
CA LEU A 68 -6.73 21.55 0.76
C LEU A 68 -6.39 23.01 1.08
N SER A 69 -5.10 23.35 1.09
CA SER A 69 -4.64 24.74 1.00
C SER A 69 -4.12 25.04 -0.38
#